data_AF-A0AAJ1T4U2-F1
#
_entry.id   AF-A0AAJ1T4U2-F1
#
_cell.length_a   1.000
_cell.length_b   1.000
_cell.length_c   1.000
_cell.angle_alpha   90.00
_cell.angle_beta   90.00
_cell.angle_gamma   90.00
#
_symmetry.space_group_name_H-M   'P 1'
#
loop_
_entity.id
_entity.type
_entity.pdbx_description
1 polymer ?
#
loop_
_entity_poly.entity_id
_entity_poly.type
_entity_poly.pdbx_seq_one_letter_code
_entity_poly.pdbx_strand_id
1 'polypeptide(L)'
;MISPSDRALAVELIREANQNGARLALACKELNISVRTYERWVAEGGIKEDQRPLAQRPETKNKLTQREREEILEVVKKEEFADLPPTQI
;
A
#
# COMPACT_ATOMS: atom_id res chain seq x y z
N MET A 1 -1.76 2.70 -5.45
CA MET A 1 -2.74 2.77 -4.33
C MET A 1 -3.84 3.72 -4.78
N ILE A 2 -5.12 3.37 -4.64
CA ILE A 2 -6.22 4.26 -5.08
C ILE A 2 -6.34 5.40 -4.06
N SER A 3 -6.17 6.63 -4.52
CA SER A 3 -6.20 7.84 -3.69
C SER A 3 -7.58 8.05 -3.06
N PRO A 4 -7.71 8.78 -1.92
CA PRO A 4 -9.02 9.08 -1.34
C PRO A 4 -9.98 9.75 -2.33
N SER A 5 -9.48 10.67 -3.16
CA SER A 5 -10.27 11.34 -4.20
C SER A 5 -10.75 10.37 -5.27
N ASP A 6 -9.88 9.47 -5.76
CA ASP A 6 -10.28 8.48 -6.77
C ASP A 6 -11.29 7.47 -6.21
N ARG A 7 -11.19 7.12 -4.92
CA ARG A 7 -12.21 6.27 -4.26
C ARG A 7 -13.56 6.97 -4.20
N ALA A 8 -13.57 8.26 -3.86
CA ALA A 8 -14.80 9.02 -3.78
C ALA A 8 -15.50 9.09 -5.14
N LEU A 9 -14.75 9.42 -6.19
CA LEU A 9 -15.25 9.44 -7.56
C LEU A 9 -15.74 8.06 -8.00
N ALA A 10 -14.98 6.99 -7.72
CA ALA A 10 -15.40 5.64 -8.06
C ALA A 10 -16.70 5.22 -7.37
N VAL A 11 -16.88 5.57 -6.09
CA VAL A 11 -18.12 5.29 -5.35
C VAL A 11 -19.30 6.07 -5.93
N GLU A 12 -19.10 7.33 -6.30
CA GLU A 12 -20.12 8.16 -6.95
C GLU A 12 -20.57 7.54 -8.28
N LEU A 13 -19.63 7.25 -9.19
CA LEU A 13 -19.91 6.65 -10.50
C LEU A 13 -20.59 5.28 -10.39
N ILE A 14 -20.15 4.44 -9.44
CA ILE A 14 -20.78 3.12 -9.21
C ILE A 14 -22.21 3.28 -8.70
N ARG A 15 -22.46 4.24 -7.79
CA ARG A 15 -23.81 4.51 -7.28
C ARG A 15 -24.72 5.04 -8.38
N GLU A 16 -24.25 5.97 -9.18
CA GLU A 16 -24.99 6.52 -10.33
C GLU A 16 -25.37 5.40 -11.31
N ALA A 17 -24.41 4.57 -11.73
CA ALA A 17 -24.68 3.45 -12.63
C ALA A 17 -25.70 2.46 -12.03
N ASN A 18 -25.58 2.15 -10.74
CA ASN A 18 -26.50 1.25 -10.06
C ASN A 18 -27.92 1.84 -9.92
N GLN A 19 -28.03 3.15 -9.65
CA GLN A 19 -29.32 3.87 -9.64
C GLN A 19 -29.98 3.89 -11.03
N ASN A 20 -29.17 3.97 -12.09
CA ASN A 20 -29.62 3.85 -13.47
C ASN A 20 -29.90 2.40 -13.92
N GLY A 21 -29.86 1.43 -13.00
CA GLY A 21 -30.28 0.04 -13.24
C GLY A 21 -29.15 -0.95 -13.57
N ALA A 22 -27.89 -0.52 -13.58
CA ALA A 22 -26.77 -1.45 -13.74
C ALA A 22 -26.63 -2.34 -12.50
N ARG A 23 -26.31 -3.63 -12.68
CA ARG A 23 -25.96 -4.49 -11.54
C ARG A 23 -24.68 -3.97 -10.88
N LEU A 24 -24.67 -3.85 -9.55
CA LEU A 24 -23.50 -3.42 -8.78
C LEU A 24 -22.21 -4.15 -9.19
N ALA A 25 -22.27 -5.46 -9.40
CA ALA A 25 -21.11 -6.26 -9.82
C ALA A 25 -20.57 -5.86 -11.21
N LEU A 26 -21.43 -5.47 -12.14
CA LEU A 26 -21.02 -4.98 -13.46
C LEU A 26 -20.44 -3.57 -13.36
N ALA A 27 -21.08 -2.67 -12.60
CA ALA A 27 -20.56 -1.33 -12.37
C ALA A 27 -19.16 -1.34 -11.70
N CYS A 28 -18.94 -2.22 -10.72
CA CYS A 28 -17.63 -2.41 -10.10
C CYS A 28 -16.59 -2.96 -11.11
N LYS A 29 -17.01 -3.86 -12.00
CA LYS A 29 -16.16 -4.47 -13.02
C LYS A 29 -15.63 -3.46 -14.03
N GLU A 30 -16.42 -2.45 -14.43
CA GLU A 30 -15.98 -1.39 -15.35
C GLU A 30 -14.81 -0.58 -14.78
N LEU A 31 -14.78 -0.34 -13.47
CA LEU A 31 -13.67 0.31 -12.78
C LEU A 31 -12.57 -0.67 -12.34
N ASN A 32 -12.66 -1.93 -12.78
CA ASN A 32 -11.73 -3.00 -12.47
C ASN A 32 -11.52 -3.23 -10.95
N ILE A 33 -12.58 -3.03 -10.16
CA ILE A 33 -12.58 -3.30 -8.72
C ILE A 33 -13.57 -4.42 -8.38
N SER A 34 -13.27 -5.16 -7.31
CA SER A 34 -14.22 -6.15 -6.79
C SER A 34 -15.37 -5.48 -6.04
N VAL A 35 -16.54 -6.13 -6.03
CA VAL A 35 -17.69 -5.69 -5.19
C VAL A 35 -17.28 -5.58 -3.72
N ARG A 36 -16.50 -6.53 -3.23
CA ARG A 36 -15.95 -6.50 -1.85
C ARG A 36 -15.09 -5.27 -1.58
N THR A 37 -14.37 -4.76 -2.58
CA THR A 37 -13.58 -3.53 -2.45
C THR A 37 -14.51 -2.32 -2.29
N TYR A 38 -15.53 -2.22 -3.14
CA TYR A 38 -16.56 -1.18 -3.03
C TYR A 38 -17.29 -1.22 -1.68
N GLU A 39 -17.76 -2.40 -1.27
CA GLU A 39 -18.45 -2.59 0.02
C GLU A 39 -17.57 -2.14 1.19
N ARG A 40 -16.28 -2.51 1.18
CA ARG A 40 -15.31 -2.09 2.20
C ARG A 40 -15.13 -0.57 2.24
N TRP A 41 -15.18 0.10 1.10
CA TRP A 41 -15.09 1.57 1.07
C TRP A 41 -16.31 2.23 1.69
N VAL A 42 -17.51 1.64 1.58
CA VAL A 42 -18.78 2.28 1.97
C VAL A 42 -19.33 1.79 3.33
N ALA A 43 -18.74 0.74 3.93
CA ALA A 43 -19.27 0.02 5.08
C ALA A 43 -19.61 0.86 6.34
N GLU A 44 -18.91 1.97 6.59
CA GLU A 44 -19.03 2.77 7.83
C GLU A 44 -19.76 4.11 7.61
N GLY A 45 -20.58 4.23 6.55
CA GLY A 45 -21.38 5.43 6.28
C GLY A 45 -20.61 6.58 5.61
N GLY A 46 -19.31 6.40 5.36
CA GLY A 46 -18.44 7.30 4.59
C GLY A 46 -17.44 6.51 3.75
N ILE A 47 -16.76 7.18 2.82
CA ILE A 47 -15.74 6.56 1.96
C ILE A 47 -14.45 6.38 2.78
N LYS A 48 -14.14 5.13 3.13
CA LYS A 48 -12.97 4.81 3.96
C LYS A 48 -11.66 5.08 3.23
N GLU A 49 -10.84 5.96 3.80
CA GLU A 49 -9.49 6.24 3.32
C GLU A 49 -8.55 5.05 3.46
N ASP A 50 -7.40 5.10 2.80
CA ASP A 50 -6.37 4.08 2.99
C ASP A 50 -5.77 4.19 4.39
N GLN A 51 -5.95 3.15 5.20
CA GLN A 51 -5.40 3.11 6.56
C GLN A 51 -3.97 2.57 6.61
N ARG A 52 -3.40 2.07 5.50
CA ARG A 52 -2.02 1.54 5.47
C ARG A 52 -0.93 2.59 5.74
N PRO A 53 -1.08 3.87 5.34
CA PRO A 53 -0.18 4.94 5.74
C PRO A 53 -0.31 5.31 7.23
N LEU A 54 -1.52 5.19 7.79
CA LEU A 54 -1.82 5.53 9.18
C LEU A 54 -1.51 4.38 10.16
N ALA A 55 -1.29 3.18 9.63
CA ALA A 55 -0.97 2.01 10.44
C ALA A 55 0.31 2.24 11.24
N GLN A 56 0.22 2.05 12.56
CA GLN A 56 1.39 2.05 13.44
C GLN A 56 2.29 0.88 13.05
N ARG A 57 3.53 1.19 12.67
CA ARG A 57 4.56 0.20 12.34
C ARG A 57 5.62 0.24 13.43
N PRO A 58 5.44 -0.51 14.53
CA PRO A 58 6.43 -0.57 15.58
C PRO A 58 7.74 -1.12 15.04
N GLU A 59 8.85 -0.70 15.62
CA GLU A 59 10.15 -1.26 15.26
C GLU A 59 10.17 -2.76 15.55
N THR A 60 10.63 -3.53 14.56
CA THR A 60 10.80 -4.97 14.74
C THR A 60 11.91 -5.24 15.73
N LYS A 61 11.78 -6.28 16.57
CA LYS A 61 12.80 -6.69 17.55
C LYS A 61 14.18 -6.93 16.94
N ASN A 62 14.22 -7.34 15.67
CA ASN A 62 15.45 -7.65 14.93
C ASN A 62 15.96 -6.46 14.11
N LYS A 63 15.46 -5.24 14.35
CA LYS A 63 15.95 -4.06 13.66
C LYS A 63 17.38 -3.81 14.10
N LEU A 64 18.31 -3.78 13.13
CA LEU A 64 19.70 -3.43 13.38
C LEU A 64 19.76 -2.08 14.10
N THR A 65 20.45 -2.08 15.24
CA THR A 65 20.81 -0.88 15.98
C THR A 65 21.71 0.01 15.12
N GLN A 66 21.81 1.29 15.49
CA GLN A 66 22.65 2.24 14.78
C GLN A 66 24.12 1.78 14.77
N ARG A 67 24.59 1.24 15.89
CA ARG A 67 25.93 0.68 16.02
C ARG A 67 26.17 -0.51 15.10
N GLU A 68 25.26 -1.49 15.08
CA GLU A 68 25.39 -2.65 14.18
C GLU A 68 25.40 -2.22 12.71
N ARG A 69 24.61 -1.20 12.34
CA ARG A 69 24.63 -0.62 10.99
C ARG A 69 25.97 0.03 10.66
N GLU A 70 26.55 0.77 11.59
CA GLU A 70 27.87 1.39 11.42
C GLU A 70 28.97 0.33 11.30
N GLU A 71 28.95 -0.70 12.14
CA GLU A 71 29.89 -1.83 12.07
C GLU A 71 29.79 -2.56 10.71
N ILE A 72 28.58 -2.80 10.21
CA ILE A 72 28.38 -3.37 8.87
C ILE A 72 28.97 -2.46 7.79
N LEU A 73 28.71 -1.15 7.85
CA LEU A 73 29.21 -0.19 6.87
C LEU A 73 30.74 -0.08 6.90
N GLU A 74 31.36 -0.16 8.08
CA GLU A 74 32.82 -0.17 8.20
C GLU A 74 33.41 -1.43 7.57
N VAL A 75 32.82 -2.60 7.81
CA VAL A 75 33.29 -3.86 7.23
C VAL A 75 33.20 -3.83 5.71
N VAL A 76 32.06 -3.43 5.16
CA VAL A 76 31.85 -3.35 3.69
C VAL A 76 32.80 -2.37 3.02
N LYS A 77 33.26 -1.32 3.74
CA LYS A 77 34.17 -0.30 3.21
C LYS A 77 35.66 -0.63 3.33
N LYS A 78 36.05 -1.77 3.90
CA LYS A 78 37.48 -2.13 4.00
C LYS A 78 38.09 -2.31 2.60
N GLU A 79 39.36 -1.96 2.45
CA GLU A 79 40.07 -2.08 1.17
C GLU A 79 40.04 -3.52 0.61
N GLU A 80 40.00 -4.53 1.48
CA GLU A 80 39.87 -5.96 1.10
C GLU A 80 38.61 -6.25 0.28
N PHE A 81 37.54 -5.47 0.47
CA PHE A 81 36.25 -5.64 -0.23
C PHE A 81 35.97 -4.56 -1.27
N ALA A 82 36.87 -3.57 -1.43
CA ALA A 82 36.62 -2.38 -2.26
C ALA A 82 36.39 -2.70 -3.74
N ASP A 83 37.11 -3.69 -4.27
CA ASP A 83 37.03 -4.12 -5.67
C ASP A 83 36.13 -5.35 -5.88
N LEU A 84 35.54 -5.89 -4.81
CA LEU A 84 34.69 -7.07 -4.90
C LEU A 84 33.25 -6.69 -5.31
N PRO A 85 32.59 -7.49 -6.16
CA PRO A 85 31.19 -7.31 -6.45
C PRO A 85 30.33 -7.59 -5.21
N PRO A 86 29.12 -7.01 -5.10
CA PRO A 86 28.24 -7.20 -3.94
C PRO A 86 27.87 -8.64 -3.59
N THR A 87 28.09 -9.60 -4.50
CA THR A 87 27.87 -11.03 -4.27
C THR A 87 29.02 -11.73 -3.55
N GLN A 88 30.15 -11.05 -3.36
CA GLN A 88 31.40 -11.58 -2.77
C GLN A 88 31.82 -10.85 -1.48
N ILE A 89 30.93 -10.01 -0.92
CA ILE A 89 31.06 -9.29 0.34
C ILE A 89 29.99 -9.84 1.30
#